data_AF-A0AAW8IE58-F1
#
_entry.id   AF-A0AAW8IE58-F1
#
_cell.length_a   1.000
_cell.length_b   1.000
_cell.length_c   1.000
_cell.angle_alpha   90.00
_cell.angle_beta   90.00
_cell.angle_gamma   90.00
#
_symmetry.space_group_name_H-M   'P 1'
#
loop_
_entity.id
_entity.type
_entity.pdbx_description
1 polymer ?
#
loop_
_entity_poly.entity_id
_entity_poly.type
_entity_poly.pdbx_seq_one_letter_code
_entity_poly.pdbx_strand_id
1 'polypeptide(L)'
;MKNVIFATVISSLLSVACSQREPVVSNDQVLKIKYDTTAIDSFSPGATSVDIARQIRMSSQKYQDSLKEALKLQQEEKRITEALEKENKKKAEAEKKLKASEKTTEPKQE
;
A
#
# COMPACT_ATOMS: atom_id res chain seq x y z
N MET A 1 -44.74 83.43 -25.66
CA MET A 1 -44.09 82.11 -25.91
C MET A 1 -42.63 82.00 -25.41
N LYS A 2 -42.10 82.98 -24.65
CA LYS A 2 -40.68 82.98 -24.21
C LYS A 2 -40.40 82.03 -23.03
N ASN A 3 -41.39 81.85 -22.16
CA ASN A 3 -41.27 81.00 -20.96
C ASN A 3 -41.44 79.50 -21.27
N VAL A 4 -42.15 79.17 -22.36
CA VAL A 4 -42.36 77.78 -22.80
C VAL A 4 -41.05 77.21 -23.37
N ILE A 5 -40.33 78.02 -24.15
CA ILE A 5 -39.02 77.64 -24.72
C ILE A 5 -38.02 77.36 -23.59
N PHE A 6 -38.00 78.21 -22.56
CA PHE A 6 -37.10 78.04 -21.41
C PHE A 6 -37.41 76.75 -20.62
N ALA A 7 -38.70 76.44 -20.42
CA ALA A 7 -39.12 75.21 -19.75
C ALA A 7 -38.72 73.95 -20.54
N THR A 8 -38.83 73.96 -21.87
CA THR A 8 -38.44 72.81 -22.70
C THR A 8 -36.93 72.55 -22.68
N VAL A 9 -36.11 73.60 -22.64
CA VAL A 9 -34.64 73.46 -22.60
C VAL A 9 -34.19 72.84 -21.27
N ILE A 10 -34.73 73.31 -20.14
CA ILE A 10 -34.43 72.77 -18.81
C ILE A 10 -34.86 71.30 -18.72
N SER A 11 -36.05 70.97 -19.22
CA SER A 11 -36.55 69.60 -19.21
C SER A 11 -35.63 68.65 -20.01
N SER A 12 -35.10 69.08 -21.16
CA SER A 12 -34.19 68.24 -21.94
C SER A 12 -32.84 68.02 -21.24
N LEU A 13 -32.33 69.04 -20.53
CA LEU A 13 -31.07 68.94 -19.79
C LEU A 13 -31.16 67.94 -18.63
N LEU A 14 -32.29 67.89 -17.94
CA LEU A 14 -32.50 66.94 -16.84
C LEU A 14 -32.63 65.49 -17.34
N SER A 15 -33.15 65.27 -18.54
CA SER A 15 -33.28 63.92 -19.11
C SER A 15 -31.94 63.28 -19.48
N VAL A 16 -30.95 64.07 -19.92
CA VAL A 16 -29.61 63.56 -20.27
C VAL A 16 -28.81 63.14 -19.02
N ALA A 17 -29.01 63.83 -17.89
CA ALA A 17 -28.27 63.58 -16.65
C ALA A 17 -28.62 62.24 -15.95
N CYS A 18 -29.78 61.64 -16.23
CA CYS A 18 -30.21 60.37 -15.64
C CYS A 18 -30.01 59.15 -16.54
N SER A 19 -29.49 59.31 -17.77
CA SER A 19 -29.43 58.21 -18.75
C SER A 19 -28.22 57.27 -18.58
N GLN A 20 -27.22 57.60 -17.76
CA GLN A 20 -25.97 56.83 -17.64
C GLN A 20 -25.78 56.14 -16.28
N ARG A 21 -26.83 55.53 -15.73
CA ARG A 21 -26.65 54.53 -14.66
C ARG A 21 -26.62 53.15 -15.31
N GLU A 22 -25.45 52.73 -15.75
CA GLU A 22 -25.21 51.31 -16.01
C GLU A 22 -25.42 50.55 -14.68
N PRO A 23 -26.22 49.47 -14.67
CA PRO A 23 -26.27 48.61 -13.50
C PRO A 23 -24.88 48.00 -13.34
N VAL A 24 -24.24 48.24 -12.19
CA VAL A 24 -23.06 47.48 -11.77
C VAL A 24 -23.48 46.02 -11.72
N VAL A 25 -23.12 45.25 -12.74
CA VAL A 25 -23.23 43.79 -12.71
C VAL A 25 -22.21 43.34 -11.68
N SER A 26 -22.67 43.11 -10.46
CA SER A 26 -21.89 42.37 -9.47
C SER A 26 -21.61 41.01 -10.08
N ASN A 27 -20.39 40.84 -10.60
CA ASN A 27 -19.84 39.55 -10.95
C ASN A 27 -19.54 38.80 -9.65
N ASP A 28 -20.59 38.49 -8.89
CA ASP A 28 -20.56 37.46 -7.87
C ASP A 28 -20.49 36.14 -8.63
N GLN A 29 -19.31 35.84 -9.19
CA GLN A 29 -18.93 34.48 -9.51
C GLN A 29 -18.96 33.74 -8.18
N VAL A 30 -20.13 33.19 -7.85
CA VAL A 30 -20.30 32.19 -6.81
C VAL A 30 -19.35 31.07 -7.18
N LEU A 31 -18.15 31.10 -6.61
CA LEU A 31 -17.15 30.05 -6.69
C LEU A 31 -17.81 28.79 -6.13
N LYS A 32 -18.44 28.03 -7.02
CA LYS A 32 -19.15 26.80 -6.66
C LYS A 32 -18.07 25.73 -6.45
N ILE A 33 -17.47 25.75 -5.27
CA ILE A 33 -16.43 24.80 -4.88
C ILE A 33 -17.09 23.41 -4.92
N LYS A 34 -16.63 22.56 -5.84
CA LYS A 34 -17.04 21.16 -5.90
C LYS A 34 -16.35 20.44 -4.75
N TYR A 35 -17.10 20.16 -3.69
CA TYR A 35 -16.69 19.20 -2.67
C TYR A 35 -17.10 17.80 -3.13
N ASP A 36 -16.24 16.84 -2.88
CA ASP A 36 -16.61 15.43 -2.99
C ASP A 36 -17.58 15.11 -1.85
N THR A 37 -18.87 14.99 -2.18
CA THR A 37 -19.94 14.62 -1.25
C THR A 37 -20.29 13.14 -1.37
N THR A 38 -19.39 12.30 -1.89
CA THR A 38 -19.62 10.86 -1.91
C THR A 38 -19.79 10.36 -0.49
N ALA A 39 -20.95 9.76 -0.21
CA ALA A 39 -21.22 9.15 1.07
C ALA A 39 -20.41 7.85 1.16
N ILE A 40 -19.32 7.88 1.92
CA ILE A 40 -18.58 6.66 2.29
C ILE A 40 -19.25 6.11 3.54
N ASP A 41 -20.10 5.10 3.38
CA ASP A 41 -20.73 4.40 4.50
C ASP A 41 -19.71 3.49 5.19
N SER A 42 -19.04 4.04 6.20
CA SER A 42 -18.09 3.37 7.07
C SER A 42 -18.73 2.37 8.04
N PHE A 43 -20.05 2.20 8.02
CA PHE A 43 -20.78 1.29 8.91
C PHE A 43 -21.61 0.23 8.18
N SER A 44 -21.51 0.17 6.84
CA SER A 44 -22.13 -0.89 6.06
C SER A 44 -21.63 -2.29 6.49
N PRO A 45 -22.44 -3.35 6.33
CA PRO A 45 -22.00 -4.71 6.63
C PRO A 45 -20.74 -5.08 5.83
N GLY A 46 -19.64 -5.37 6.52
CA GLY A 46 -18.33 -5.63 5.90
C GLY A 46 -17.36 -4.44 5.92
N ALA A 47 -17.82 -3.24 6.29
CA ALA A 47 -16.93 -2.13 6.59
C ALA A 47 -16.13 -2.46 7.86
N THR A 48 -14.81 -2.36 7.76
CA THR A 48 -13.90 -2.53 8.90
C THR A 48 -13.26 -1.21 9.23
N SER A 49 -13.06 -0.93 10.52
CA SER A 49 -12.34 0.27 10.93
C SER A 49 -10.88 0.18 10.48
N VAL A 50 -10.26 1.35 10.30
CA VAL A 50 -8.85 1.47 9.89
C VAL A 50 -7.92 0.67 10.82
N ASP A 51 -8.22 0.63 12.11
CA ASP A 51 -7.41 -0.08 13.11
C ASP A 51 -7.53 -1.60 12.97
N ILE A 52 -8.74 -2.12 12.72
CA ILE A 52 -8.95 -3.55 12.48
C ILE A 52 -8.30 -3.98 11.17
N ALA A 53 -8.45 -3.19 10.10
CA ALA A 53 -7.75 -3.44 8.84
C ALA A 53 -6.23 -3.46 9.00
N ARG A 54 -5.68 -2.54 9.81
CA ARG A 54 -4.25 -2.51 10.16
C ARG A 54 -3.83 -3.76 10.93
N GLN A 55 -4.61 -4.17 11.93
CA GLN A 55 -4.32 -5.35 12.73
C GLN A 55 -4.31 -6.62 11.86
N ILE A 56 -5.27 -6.76 10.96
CA ILE A 56 -5.33 -7.88 10.00
C ILE A 56 -4.09 -7.87 9.10
N ARG A 57 -3.68 -6.71 8.58
CA ARG A 57 -2.47 -6.61 7.75
C ARG A 57 -1.22 -7.04 8.52
N MET A 58 -1.06 -6.57 9.76
CA MET A 58 0.09 -6.92 10.58
C MET A 58 0.10 -8.40 10.97
N SER A 59 -1.04 -8.99 11.32
CA SER A 59 -1.12 -10.41 11.67
C SER A 59 -0.82 -11.30 10.47
N SER A 60 -1.32 -10.94 9.28
CA SER A 60 -1.02 -11.67 8.05
C SER A 60 0.47 -11.65 7.71
N GLN A 61 1.14 -10.50 7.87
CA GLN A 61 2.58 -10.40 7.64
C GLN A 61 3.37 -11.26 8.63
N LYS A 62 3.05 -11.16 9.93
CA LYS A 62 3.67 -12.00 10.96
C LYS A 62 3.53 -13.49 10.68
N TYR A 63 2.34 -13.93 10.26
CA TYR A 63 2.10 -15.34 9.92
C TYR A 63 2.98 -15.80 8.76
N GLN A 64 3.07 -15.00 7.69
CA GLN A 64 3.93 -15.31 6.54
C GLN A 64 5.41 -15.37 6.93
N ASP A 65 5.87 -14.45 7.77
CA ASP A 65 7.23 -14.43 8.27
C ASP A 65 7.55 -15.68 9.11
N SER A 66 6.64 -16.07 10.01
CA SER A 66 6.78 -17.29 10.82
C SER A 66 6.86 -18.54 9.95
N LEU A 67 6.04 -18.65 8.90
CA LEU A 67 6.13 -19.78 7.96
C LEU A 67 7.48 -19.82 7.24
N LYS A 68 7.99 -18.66 6.83
CA LYS A 68 9.29 -18.55 6.16
C LYS A 68 10.44 -18.95 7.08
N GLU A 69 10.38 -18.57 8.35
CA GLU A 69 11.35 -18.97 9.36
C GLU A 69 11.36 -20.48 9.59
N ALA A 70 10.17 -21.07 9.78
CA ALA A 70 10.04 -22.52 9.95
C ALA A 70 10.61 -23.30 8.74
N LEU A 71 10.36 -22.81 7.51
CA LEU A 71 10.93 -23.42 6.31
C LEU A 71 12.46 -23.32 6.24
N LYS A 72 13.04 -22.20 6.70
CA LYS A 72 14.50 -22.05 6.76
C LYS A 72 15.14 -23.04 7.73
N LEU A 73 14.59 -23.15 8.93
CA LEU A 73 15.07 -24.10 9.93
C LEU A 73 15.01 -25.54 9.40
N GLN A 74 13.89 -25.90 8.75
CA GLN A 74 13.75 -27.22 8.15
C GLN A 74 14.79 -27.48 7.03
N GLN A 75 15.15 -26.46 6.25
CA GLN A 75 16.20 -26.59 5.22
C GLN A 75 17.58 -26.75 5.84
N GLU A 76 17.88 -26.04 6.92
CA GLU A 76 19.14 -26.14 7.65
C GLU A 76 19.28 -27.52 8.31
N GLU A 77 18.24 -28.01 8.98
CA GLU A 77 18.19 -29.37 9.53
C GLU A 77 18.47 -30.42 8.46
N LYS A 78 17.78 -30.34 7.31
CA LYS A 78 18.00 -31.26 6.19
C LYS A 78 19.44 -31.22 5.68
N ARG A 79 20.05 -30.04 5.56
CA ARG A 79 21.45 -29.90 5.14
C ARG A 79 22.41 -30.56 6.14
N ILE A 80 22.16 -30.39 7.43
CA ILE A 80 22.97 -30.98 8.50
C ILE A 80 22.81 -32.50 8.49
N THR A 81 21.58 -33.03 8.41
CA THR A 81 21.34 -34.47 8.37
C THR A 81 21.95 -35.10 7.12
N GLU A 82 21.83 -34.46 5.95
CA GLU A 82 22.47 -34.95 4.72
C GLU A 82 24.00 -34.96 4.81
N ALA A 83 24.60 -33.94 5.45
CA ALA A 83 26.04 -33.89 5.68
C ALA A 83 26.50 -35.01 6.63
N LEU A 84 25.79 -35.21 7.74
CA LEU A 84 26.05 -36.28 8.71
C LEU A 84 25.89 -37.67 8.09
N GLU A 85 24.85 -37.88 7.28
CA GLU A 85 24.67 -39.15 6.57
C GLU A 85 25.81 -39.44 5.59
N LYS A 86 26.26 -38.43 4.85
CA LYS A 86 27.39 -38.57 3.92
C LYS A 86 28.69 -38.86 4.66
N GLU A 87 28.92 -38.22 5.81
CA GLU A 87 30.09 -38.50 6.65
C GLU A 87 30.04 -39.91 7.26
N ASN A 88 28.89 -40.32 7.80
CA ASN A 88 28.69 -41.66 8.38
C ASN A 88 28.87 -42.76 7.34
N LYS A 89 28.34 -42.58 6.12
CA LYS A 89 28.55 -43.53 5.01
C LYS A 89 30.03 -43.66 4.66
N LYS A 90 30.78 -42.55 4.60
CA LYS A 90 32.23 -42.56 4.34
C LYS A 90 33.03 -43.25 5.45
N LYS A 91 32.69 -43.01 6.73
CA LYS A 91 33.33 -43.68 7.87
C LYS A 91 33.06 -45.18 7.87
N ALA A 92 31.81 -45.59 7.61
CA ALA A 92 31.44 -47.00 7.52
C ALA A 92 32.14 -47.74 6.35
N GLU A 93 32.32 -47.07 5.20
CA GLU A 93 33.09 -47.64 4.09
C GLU A 93 34.59 -47.74 4.42
N ALA A 94 35.16 -46.75 5.11
CA ALA A 94 36.56 -46.80 5.55
C ALA A 94 36.81 -47.92 6.56
N GLU A 95 35.93 -48.11 7.54
CA GLU A 95 36.02 -49.23 8.50
C GLU A 95 35.88 -50.59 7.82
N LYS A 96 34.97 -50.73 6.84
CA LYS A 96 34.84 -51.99 6.08
C LYS A 96 36.11 -52.31 5.29
N LYS A 97 36.79 -51.29 4.74
CA LYS A 97 38.07 -51.47 4.03
C LYS A 97 39.20 -51.85 4.97
N LEU A 98 39.27 -51.24 6.16
CA LEU A 98 40.28 -51.58 7.19
C LEU A 98 40.10 -53.00 7.74
N LYS A 99 38.85 -53.41 8.02
CA LYS A 99 38.53 -54.78 8.47
C LYS A 99 38.75 -55.85 7.39
N ALA A 100 38.70 -55.49 6.11
CA ALA A 100 39.02 -56.38 5.00
C ALA A 100 40.54 -56.54 4.80
N SER A 101 41.34 -55.49 5.03
CA SER A 101 42.80 -55.59 4.96
C SER A 101 43.39 -56.38 6.12
N GLU A 102 42.82 -56.31 7.33
CA GLU A 102 43.29 -57.07 8.50
C GLU A 102 43.09 -58.59 8.36
N LYS A 103 41.99 -59.03 7.74
CA LYS A 103 41.71 -60.45 7.52
C LYS A 103 42.60 -61.14 6.48
N THR A 104 43.44 -60.38 5.76
CA THR A 104 44.34 -60.94 4.74
C THR A 104 45.77 -61.15 5.26
N THR A 105 46.05 -60.77 6.52
CA THR A 105 47.40 -60.80 7.12
C THR A 105 47.54 -61.69 8.36
N GLU A 106 46.61 -62.60 8.65
CA GLU A 106 46.86 -63.69 9.61
C GLU A 106 47.48 -64.89 8.87
N PRO A 107 48.80 -65.16 8.99
CA PRO A 107 49.36 -66.42 8.54
C PRO A 107 48.88 -67.53 9.48
N LYS A 108 48.34 -68.60 8.88
CA LYS A 108 48.20 -69.90 9.53
C LYS A 108 49.55 -70.29 10.16
N GLN A 109 49.58 -70.49 11.46
CA GLN A 109 50.61 -71.29 12.12
C GLN A 109 50.06 -72.72 12.24
N GLU A 110 50.71 -73.64 11.52
CA GLU A 110 50.59 -75.09 11.59
C GLU A 110 51.97 -75.63 12.04
#